data_AF-A0A925HDN8-F1
#
_entry.id   AF-A0A925HDN8-F1
#
_cell.length_a   1.000
_cell.length_b   1.000
_cell.length_c   1.000
_cell.angle_alpha   90.00
_cell.angle_beta   90.00
_cell.angle_gamma   90.00
#
_symmetry.space_group_name_H-M   'P 1'
#
loop_
_entity.id
_entity.type
_entity.pdbx_description
1 polymer ?
#
loop_
_entity_poly.entity_id
_entity_poly.type
_entity_poly.pdbx_seq_one_letter_code
_entity_poly.pdbx_strand_id
1 'polypeptide(L)'
;MITFKKIDWMIQVFLIIAALVMVIASRQTRDLYFLYYFVVGGWQLISVFVHLANKIEYKSRLRKIYLQILAVVTVLAIISFALYYIIIYYLIALLFFSPAMATLYLITSIIETKNMTTQVVH
;
A
#
# COMPACT_ATOMS: atom_id res chain seq x y z
N MET A 1 -12.66 11.94 8.75
CA MET A 1 -12.31 10.53 8.48
C MET A 1 -12.70 10.07 7.08
N ILE A 2 -13.96 10.19 6.66
CA ILE A 2 -14.38 9.80 5.29
C ILE A 2 -13.62 10.61 4.23
N THR A 3 -13.48 11.93 4.45
CA THR A 3 -12.68 12.80 3.57
C THR A 3 -11.23 12.37 3.50
N PHE A 4 -10.61 12.01 4.64
CA PHE A 4 -9.24 11.50 4.66
C PHE A 4 -9.11 10.19 3.87
N LYS A 5 -10.01 9.22 4.09
CA LYS A 5 -10.03 7.97 3.30
C LYS A 5 -10.20 8.25 1.81
N LYS A 6 -11.06 9.21 1.45
CA LYS A 6 -11.26 9.62 0.05
C LYS A 6 -9.98 10.16 -0.56
N ILE A 7 -9.32 11.08 0.13
CA ILE A 7 -8.04 11.65 -0.30
C ILE A 7 -6.97 10.56 -0.40
N ASP A 8 -6.89 9.66 0.59
CA ASP A 8 -5.91 8.58 0.63
C ASP A 8 -6.00 7.66 -0.60
N TRP A 9 -7.18 7.12 -0.89
CA TRP A 9 -7.30 6.22 -2.04
C TRP A 9 -7.13 6.97 -3.37
N MET A 10 -7.49 8.25 -3.45
CA MET A 10 -7.21 9.08 -4.63
C MET A 10 -5.72 9.30 -4.85
N ILE A 11 -4.97 9.61 -3.79
CA ILE A 11 -3.50 9.72 -3.84
C ILE A 11 -2.90 8.37 -4.24
N GLN A 12 -3.37 7.26 -3.68
CA GLN A 12 -2.90 5.92 -4.05
C GLN A 12 -3.12 5.63 -5.55
N VAL A 13 -4.30 5.94 -6.10
CA VAL A 13 -4.59 5.79 -7.53
C VAL A 13 -3.64 6.66 -8.36
N PHE A 14 -3.48 7.92 -7.98
CA PHE A 14 -2.57 8.84 -8.66
C PHE A 14 -1.13 8.32 -8.67
N LEU A 15 -0.62 7.86 -7.53
CA LEU A 15 0.73 7.32 -7.40
C LEU A 15 0.93 6.06 -8.26
N ILE A 16 -0.04 5.15 -8.28
CA ILE A 16 0.00 3.94 -9.12
C ILE A 16 0.03 4.31 -10.61
N ILE A 17 -0.87 5.20 -11.06
CA ILE A 17 -0.92 5.63 -12.46
C ILE A 17 0.37 6.35 -12.85
N ALA A 18 0.84 7.28 -12.02
CA ALA A 18 2.08 8.02 -12.25
C ALA A 18 3.28 7.06 -12.36
N ALA A 19 3.38 6.08 -11.46
CA ALA A 19 4.41 5.05 -11.52
C ALA A 19 4.34 4.28 -12.84
N LEU A 20 3.16 3.81 -13.26
CA LEU A 20 2.98 3.07 -14.52
C LEU A 20 3.35 3.90 -15.75
N VAL A 21 2.90 5.15 -15.83
CA VAL A 21 3.21 6.05 -16.95
C VAL A 21 4.71 6.29 -17.05
N MET A 22 5.37 6.53 -15.92
CA MET A 22 6.81 6.82 -15.89
C MET A 22 7.64 5.58 -16.22
N VAL A 23 7.23 4.41 -15.75
CA VAL A 23 7.80 3.10 -16.11
C VAL A 23 7.78 2.89 -17.63
N ILE A 24 6.65 3.20 -18.28
CA ILE A 24 6.47 3.02 -19.73
C ILE A 24 7.22 4.10 -20.53
N ALA A 25 7.21 5.35 -20.07
CA ALA A 25 7.81 6.49 -20.77
C ALA A 25 9.34 6.55 -20.63
N SER A 26 9.90 5.99 -19.54
CA SER A 26 11.33 6.03 -19.28
C SER A 26 12.11 5.00 -20.12
N ARG A 27 13.14 5.47 -20.83
CA ARG A 27 14.13 4.58 -21.49
C ARG A 27 15.19 4.04 -20.52
N GLN A 28 15.30 4.63 -19.34
CA GLN A 28 16.29 4.29 -18.31
C GLN A 28 15.53 3.88 -17.04
N THR A 29 15.41 2.57 -16.85
CA THR A 29 14.35 1.98 -16.02
C THR A 29 14.79 1.65 -14.59
N ARG A 30 16.08 1.52 -14.26
CA ARG A 30 16.43 1.00 -12.92
C ARG A 30 16.09 1.96 -11.78
N ASP A 31 16.63 3.17 -11.79
CA ASP A 31 16.57 4.06 -10.62
C ASP A 31 15.16 4.62 -10.40
N LEU A 32 14.45 4.92 -11.49
CA LEU A 32 13.07 5.42 -11.44
C LEU A 32 12.12 4.37 -10.86
N TYR A 33 12.29 3.08 -11.21
CA TYR A 33 11.41 2.03 -10.69
C TYR A 33 11.54 1.89 -9.18
N PHE A 34 12.76 1.90 -8.64
CA PHE A 34 12.97 1.86 -7.19
C PHE A 34 12.38 3.09 -6.50
N LEU A 35 12.53 4.28 -7.08
CA LEU A 35 11.93 5.49 -6.52
C LEU A 35 10.41 5.36 -6.41
N TYR A 36 9.71 5.01 -7.50
CA TYR A 36 8.26 4.85 -7.47
C TYR A 36 7.81 3.73 -6.53
N TYR A 37 8.57 2.65 -6.50
CA TYR A 37 8.36 1.54 -5.57
C TYR A 37 8.34 2.03 -4.10
N PHE A 38 9.36 2.81 -3.70
CA PHE A 38 9.43 3.35 -2.35
C PHE A 38 8.38 4.42 -2.07
N VAL A 39 8.03 5.26 -3.04
CA VAL A 39 7.01 6.29 -2.88
C VAL A 39 5.62 5.67 -2.69
N VAL A 40 5.24 4.72 -3.54
CA VAL A 40 3.94 4.02 -3.44
C VAL A 40 3.86 3.23 -2.13
N GLY A 41 4.87 2.40 -1.83
CA GLY A 41 4.90 1.59 -0.62
C GLY A 41 4.99 2.43 0.66
N GLY A 42 5.78 3.51 0.64
CA GLY A 42 5.91 4.45 1.74
C GLY A 42 4.61 5.16 2.06
N TRP A 43 3.88 5.63 1.03
CA TRP A 43 2.56 6.23 1.23
C TRP A 43 1.59 5.23 1.87
N GLN A 44 1.57 3.98 1.41
CA GLN A 44 0.72 2.94 2.01
C GLN A 44 1.02 2.72 3.50
N LEU A 45 2.30 2.64 3.88
CA LEU A 45 2.69 2.47 5.27
C LEU A 45 2.25 3.66 6.13
N ILE A 46 2.52 4.89 5.68
CA ILE A 46 2.10 6.11 6.37
C ILE A 46 0.58 6.11 6.56
N SER A 47 -0.16 5.78 5.52
CA SER A 47 -1.61 5.74 5.57
C SER A 47 -2.14 4.71 6.57
N VAL A 48 -1.53 3.53 6.62
CA VAL A 48 -1.85 2.51 7.64
C VAL A 48 -1.62 3.05 9.05
N PHE A 49 -0.49 3.72 9.31
CA PHE A 49 -0.21 4.30 10.63
C PHE A 49 -1.23 5.37 11.02
N VAL A 50 -1.59 6.28 10.11
CA VAL A 50 -2.62 7.28 10.35
C VAL A 50 -3.97 6.61 10.64
N HIS A 51 -4.30 5.54 9.94
CA HIS A 51 -5.52 4.79 10.20
C HIS A 51 -5.51 4.05 11.53
N LEU A 52 -4.38 3.52 11.98
CA LEU A 52 -4.25 2.82 13.26
C LEU A 52 -4.37 3.78 14.45
N ALA A 53 -3.74 4.96 14.35
CA ALA A 53 -3.81 6.00 15.39
C ALA A 53 -5.24 6.49 15.65
N ASN A 54 -6.09 6.44 14.63
CA ASN A 54 -7.45 6.98 14.66
C ASN A 54 -8.54 6.00 15.15
N LYS A 55 -8.17 4.81 15.67
CA LYS A 55 -9.07 3.79 16.28
C LYS A 55 -10.39 3.53 15.54
N ILE A 56 -10.39 3.59 14.22
CA ILE A 56 -11.58 3.27 13.45
C ILE A 56 -11.75 1.76 13.47
N GLU A 57 -12.92 1.26 13.91
CA GLU A 57 -13.25 -0.16 13.80
C GLU A 57 -13.17 -0.60 12.34
N TYR A 58 -12.14 -1.37 12.01
CA TYR A 58 -11.97 -1.97 10.70
C TYR A 58 -13.02 -3.08 10.54
N LYS A 59 -14.19 -2.71 10.02
CA LYS A 59 -15.30 -3.66 9.84
C LYS A 59 -15.14 -4.56 8.61
N SER A 60 -14.16 -4.31 7.72
CA SER A 60 -13.96 -5.15 6.54
C SER A 60 -13.02 -6.33 6.83
N ARG A 61 -13.45 -7.55 6.46
CA ARG A 61 -12.61 -8.75 6.50
C ARG A 61 -11.35 -8.59 5.63
N LEU A 62 -11.47 -7.87 4.52
CA LEU A 62 -10.36 -7.58 3.61
C LEU A 62 -9.26 -6.74 4.28
N ARG A 63 -9.61 -5.75 5.11
CA ARG A 63 -8.62 -4.96 5.86
C ARG A 63 -7.83 -5.81 6.84
N LYS A 64 -8.49 -6.75 7.52
CA LYS A 64 -7.79 -7.70 8.41
C LYS A 64 -6.79 -8.54 7.64
N ILE A 65 -7.20 -9.09 6.48
CA ILE A 65 -6.31 -9.87 5.60
C ILE A 65 -5.13 -9.01 5.13
N TYR A 66 -5.39 -7.80 4.64
CA TYR A 66 -4.35 -6.86 4.23
C TYR A 66 -3.35 -6.57 5.35
N LEU A 67 -3.83 -6.27 6.56
CA LEU A 67 -2.96 -5.97 7.72
C LEU A 67 -2.15 -7.20 8.16
N GLN A 68 -2.72 -8.41 8.06
CA GLN A 68 -1.98 -9.65 8.34
C GLN A 68 -0.86 -9.86 7.32
N ILE A 69 -1.14 -9.68 6.02
CA ILE A 69 -0.11 -9.78 4.98
C ILE A 69 0.96 -8.70 5.17
N LEU A 70 0.54 -7.46 5.48
CA LEU A 70 1.47 -6.36 5.75
C LEU A 70 2.37 -6.69 6.93
N ALA A 71 1.82 -7.24 8.02
CA ALA A 71 2.60 -7.64 9.19
C ALA A 71 3.63 -8.73 8.84
N VAL A 72 3.25 -9.74 8.05
CA VAL A 72 4.18 -10.78 7.56
C VAL A 72 5.28 -10.15 6.71
N VAL A 73 4.93 -9.28 5.76
CA VAL A 73 5.90 -8.56 4.92
C VAL A 73 6.85 -7.74 5.79
N THR A 74 6.36 -7.01 6.79
CA THR A 74 7.20 -6.23 7.72
C THR A 74 8.13 -7.11 8.54
N VAL A 75 7.67 -8.26 9.05
CA VAL A 75 8.52 -9.20 9.79
C VAL A 75 9.61 -9.77 8.88
N LEU A 76 9.26 -10.17 7.66
CA LEU A 76 10.23 -10.63 6.66
C LEU A 76 11.24 -9.53 6.29
N ALA A 77 10.81 -8.27 6.22
CA ALA A 77 11.69 -7.13 6.05
C ALA A 77 12.73 -7.08 7.17
N ILE A 78 12.31 -7.12 8.44
CA ILE A 78 13.19 -7.07 9.61
C ILE A 78 14.19 -8.23 9.60
N ILE A 79 13.71 -9.45 9.35
CA ILE A 79 14.57 -10.64 9.24
C ILE A 79 15.60 -10.46 8.12
N SER A 80 15.17 -9.92 6.96
CA SER A 80 16.07 -9.71 5.82
C SER A 80 17.12 -8.63 6.06
N PHE A 81 16.81 -7.61 6.86
CA PHE A 81 17.78 -6.62 7.30
C PHE A 81 18.81 -7.19 8.28
N ALA A 82 18.38 -8.09 9.18
CA ALA A 82 19.29 -8.77 10.11
C ALA A 82 20.22 -9.76 9.39
N LEU A 83 19.76 -10.36 8.29
CA LEU A 83 20.48 -11.34 7.50
C LEU A 83 20.84 -10.75 6.13
N TYR A 84 21.93 -9.97 6.06
CA TYR A 84 22.33 -9.21 4.88
C TYR A 84 22.30 -9.98 3.54
N TYR A 85 22.61 -11.28 3.55
CA TYR A 85 22.62 -12.11 2.34
C TYR A 85 21.23 -12.41 1.74
N ILE A 86 20.13 -12.26 2.50
CA ILE A 86 18.77 -12.48 1.98
C ILE A 86 18.04 -11.21 1.54
N ILE A 87 18.60 -10.02 1.81
CA ILE A 87 17.92 -8.75 1.54
C ILE A 87 17.59 -8.57 0.06
N ILE A 88 18.49 -8.99 -0.84
CA ILE A 88 18.29 -8.86 -2.28
C ILE A 88 17.14 -9.75 -2.78
N TYR A 89 17.03 -10.98 -2.27
CA TYR A 89 15.93 -11.89 -2.60
C TYR A 89 14.60 -11.36 -2.07
N TYR A 90 14.60 -10.79 -0.86
CA TYR A 90 13.43 -10.13 -0.30
C TYR A 90 12.98 -8.95 -1.17
N LEU A 91 13.88 -8.05 -1.55
CA LEU A 91 13.58 -6.91 -2.43
C LEU A 91 13.06 -7.33 -3.80
N ILE A 92 13.61 -8.39 -4.39
CA ILE A 92 13.13 -8.95 -5.67
C ILE A 92 11.71 -9.52 -5.51
N ALA A 93 11.44 -10.31 -4.46
CA ALA A 93 10.10 -10.83 -4.20
C ALA A 93 9.09 -9.68 -4.01
N LEU A 94 9.50 -8.65 -3.28
CA LEU A 94 8.74 -7.44 -3.03
C LEU A 94 8.39 -6.67 -4.31
N LEU A 95 9.22 -6.72 -5.35
CA LEU A 95 8.95 -6.07 -6.65
C LEU A 95 7.65 -6.59 -7.29
N PHE A 96 7.39 -7.88 -7.16
CA PHE A 96 6.18 -8.52 -7.70
C PHE A 96 5.03 -8.51 -6.71
N PHE A 97 5.33 -8.56 -5.41
CA PHE A 97 4.32 -8.64 -4.37
C PHE A 97 3.71 -7.28 -4.00
N SER A 98 4.50 -6.19 -4.09
CA SER A 98 4.02 -4.86 -3.72
C SER A 98 2.91 -4.32 -4.63
N PRO A 99 2.90 -4.55 -5.97
CA PRO A 99 1.78 -4.12 -6.81
C PRO A 99 0.47 -4.81 -6.39
N ALA A 100 0.53 -6.12 -6.09
CA ALA A 100 -0.64 -6.87 -5.59
C ALA A 100 -1.13 -6.31 -4.25
N MET A 101 -0.21 -5.97 -3.34
CA MET A 101 -0.54 -5.30 -2.07
C MET A 101 -1.11 -3.90 -2.26
N ALA A 102 -0.63 -3.13 -3.23
CA ALA A 102 -1.16 -1.83 -3.61
C ALA A 102 -2.60 -1.92 -4.12
N THR A 103 -2.89 -2.89 -4.98
CA THR A 103 -4.24 -3.17 -5.45
C THR A 103 -5.16 -3.61 -4.30
N LEU A 104 -4.71 -4.53 -3.44
CA LEU A 104 -5.50 -4.99 -2.30
C LEU A 104 -5.81 -3.85 -1.32
N TYR A 105 -4.84 -2.98 -1.05
CA TYR A 105 -5.02 -1.79 -0.23
C TYR A 105 -6.08 -0.86 -0.82
N LEU A 106 -5.94 -0.53 -2.11
CA LEU A 106 -6.85 0.35 -2.82
C LEU A 106 -8.29 -0.17 -2.80
N ILE A 107 -8.50 -1.44 -3.15
CA ILE A 107 -9.83 -2.08 -3.14
C ILE A 107 -10.45 -1.99 -1.75
N THR A 108 -9.67 -2.31 -0.72
CA THR A 108 -10.14 -2.25 0.67
C THR A 108 -10.55 -0.84 1.06
N SER A 109 -9.73 0.17 0.74
CA SER A 109 -10.01 1.58 1.04
C SER A 109 -11.26 2.09 0.31
N ILE A 110 -11.49 1.69 -0.95
CA ILE A 110 -12.71 2.05 -1.70
C ILE A 110 -13.95 1.41 -1.06
N ILE A 111 -13.91 0.12 -0.77
CA ILE A 111 -15.05 -0.61 -0.17
C ILE A 111 -15.41 0.00 1.19
N GLU A 112 -14.42 0.26 2.04
CA GLU A 112 -14.67 0.88 3.34
C GLU A 112 -15.23 2.30 3.21
N THR A 113 -14.75 3.08 2.25
CA THR A 113 -15.27 4.43 1.99
C THR A 113 -16.73 4.38 1.54
N LYS A 114 -17.10 3.43 0.66
CA LYS A 114 -18.48 3.22 0.22
C LYS A 114 -19.38 2.83 1.39
N ASN A 115 -18.98 1.81 2.17
CA ASN A 115 -19.76 1.34 3.32
C ASN A 115 -19.99 2.46 4.36
N MET A 116 -18.98 3.30 4.61
CA MET A 116 -19.11 4.45 5.51
C MET A 116 -20.02 5.53 4.97
N THR A 117 -20.05 5.73 3.64
CA THR A 117 -20.93 6.74 3.04
C THR A 117 -22.39 6.29 3.10
N THR A 118 -22.68 5.02 2.86
CA THR A 118 -24.05 4.47 2.95
C THR A 118 -24.61 4.53 4.38
N GLN A 119 -23.78 4.31 5.39
CA GLN A 119 -24.20 4.39 6.81
C GLN A 119 -24.51 5.81 7.31
N VAL A 120 -24.09 6.86 6.59
CA VAL A 120 -24.36 8.25 6.96
C VAL A 120 -25.66 8.77 6.34
N VAL A 121 -26.20 8.05 5.34
CA VAL A 121 -27.41 8.44 4.60
C VAL A 121 -28.69 7.80 5.19
N HIS A 122 -28.54 6.85 6.11
CA HIS A 122 -29.61 6.23 6.89
C HIS A 122 -29.53 6.66 8.36
#